data_AF-A0A934C6R1-F1
#
_entry.id   AF-A0A934C6R1-F1
#
_cell.length_a   1.000
_cell.length_b   1.000
_cell.length_c   1.000
_cell.angle_alpha   90.00
_cell.angle_beta   90.00
_cell.angle_gamma   90.00
#
_symmetry.space_group_name_H-M   'P 1'
#
loop_
_entity.id
_entity.type
_entity.pdbx_description
1 polymer ?
#
loop_
_entity_poly.entity_id
_entity_poly.type
_entity_poly.pdbx_seq_one_letter_code
_entity_poly.pdbx_strand_id
1 'polypeptide(L)'
;MSEKRRPFSVTLLLVMVLLVAVWGATRFTAALRWRNVLTEFDSSLSVLYLSATGAGWGAAGGALALGILRRKRWAAAGSFAVIVLWVSEYWIERLFFETSRANLPFALTVSALFIALAGLLANLPQTQSYFTKSEAHEQPVEKPDIA
;
A
#
# COMPACT_ATOMS: atom_id res chain seq x y z
N MET A 1 -13.97 6.25 -29.17
CA MET A 1 -13.10 5.28 -28.47
C MET A 1 -13.71 4.99 -27.11
N SER A 2 -14.20 3.77 -26.85
CA SER A 2 -14.71 3.43 -25.52
C SER A 2 -13.54 3.40 -24.54
N GLU A 3 -13.44 4.41 -23.67
CA GLU A 3 -12.56 4.35 -22.50
C GLU A 3 -12.87 3.05 -21.77
N LYS A 4 -11.90 2.12 -21.75
CA LYS A 4 -12.02 0.93 -20.92
C LYS A 4 -11.99 1.41 -19.47
N ARG A 5 -13.18 1.55 -18.88
CA ARG A 5 -13.35 1.88 -17.46
C ARG A 5 -12.50 0.92 -16.63
N ARG A 6 -11.76 1.49 -15.70
CA ARG A 6 -10.97 0.75 -14.76
C ARG A 6 -11.90 -0.15 -13.92
N PRO A 7 -11.59 -1.45 -13.80
CA PRO A 7 -12.47 -2.36 -13.06
C PRO A 7 -12.51 -1.95 -11.59
N PHE A 8 -13.66 -2.18 -10.96
CA PHE A 8 -13.89 -1.81 -9.56
C PHE A 8 -12.83 -2.40 -8.62
N SER A 9 -12.36 -3.63 -8.89
CA SER A 9 -11.31 -4.29 -8.11
C SER A 9 -10.00 -3.51 -8.07
N VAL A 10 -9.57 -2.95 -9.21
CA VAL A 10 -8.33 -2.16 -9.29
C VAL A 10 -8.53 -0.81 -8.60
N THR A 11 -9.74 -0.22 -8.69
CA THR A 11 -10.06 1.01 -7.95
C THR A 11 -9.98 0.77 -6.44
N LEU A 12 -10.57 -0.32 -5.95
CA LEU A 12 -10.51 -0.67 -4.52
C LEU A 12 -9.07 -0.93 -4.05
N LEU A 13 -8.26 -1.64 -4.85
CA LEU A 13 -6.85 -1.86 -4.55
C LEU A 13 -6.07 -0.54 -4.43
N LEU A 14 -6.34 0.43 -5.32
CA LEU A 14 -5.72 1.75 -5.21
C LEU A 14 -6.22 2.52 -3.98
N VAL A 15 -7.50 2.44 -3.64
CA VAL A 15 -8.00 3.08 -2.41
C VAL A 15 -7.24 2.53 -1.20
N MET A 16 -7.06 1.21 -1.12
CA MET A 16 -6.26 0.59 -0.04
C MET A 16 -4.83 1.12 0.00
N VAL A 17 -4.15 1.19 -1.15
CA VAL A 17 -2.77 1.72 -1.25
C VAL A 17 -2.71 3.21 -0.89
N LEU A 18 -3.69 4.00 -1.31
CA LEU A 18 -3.77 5.43 -0.96
C LEU A 18 -4.02 5.62 0.53
N LEU A 19 -4.81 4.77 1.18
CA LEU A 19 -4.98 4.81 2.63
C LEU A 19 -3.65 4.55 3.35
N VAL A 20 -2.84 3.59 2.89
CA VAL A 20 -1.49 3.37 3.43
C VAL A 20 -0.60 4.60 3.22
N ALA A 21 -0.65 5.22 2.04
CA ALA A 21 0.13 6.41 1.74
C ALA A 21 -0.26 7.60 2.64
N VAL A 22 -1.57 7.85 2.78
CA VAL A 22 -2.12 8.93 3.62
C VAL A 22 -1.81 8.67 5.09
N TRP A 23 -1.92 7.42 5.54
CA TRP A 23 -1.53 7.03 6.89
C TRP A 23 -0.04 7.31 7.16
N GLY A 24 0.84 6.88 6.24
CA GLY A 24 2.28 7.14 6.32
C GLY A 24 2.60 8.64 6.35
N ALA A 25 2.00 9.42 5.46
CA ALA A 25 2.17 10.87 5.41
C ALA A 25 1.66 11.56 6.69
N THR A 26 0.53 11.12 7.22
CA THR A 26 -0.02 11.62 8.50
C THR A 26 0.92 11.31 9.65
N ARG A 27 1.45 10.09 9.70
CA ARG A 27 2.43 9.66 10.71
C ARG A 27 3.72 10.47 10.63
N PHE A 28 4.26 10.68 9.43
CA PHE A 28 5.46 11.48 9.20
C PHE A 28 5.26 12.94 9.66
N THR A 29 4.17 13.56 9.23
CA THR A 29 3.87 14.95 9.59
C THR A 29 3.58 15.12 11.08
N ALA A 30 2.88 14.17 11.71
CA ALA A 30 2.66 14.16 13.16
C ALA A 30 3.99 14.03 13.93
N ALA A 31 4.89 13.14 13.51
CA ALA A 31 6.19 12.95 14.14
C ALA A 31 7.04 14.24 14.10
N LEU A 32 7.03 14.95 12.96
CA LEU A 32 7.76 16.22 12.85
C LEU A 32 7.10 17.35 13.63
N ARG A 33 5.77 17.47 13.57
CA ARG A 33 5.01 18.54 14.21
C ARG A 33 5.07 18.44 15.74
N TRP A 34 5.02 17.24 16.29
CA TRP A 34 4.99 17.00 17.73
C TRP A 34 6.30 16.49 18.29
N ARG A 35 7.41 16.61 17.55
CA ARG A 35 8.73 16.10 17.97
C ARG A 35 9.10 16.48 19.41
N ASN A 36 8.83 17.72 19.82
CA ASN A 36 9.16 18.22 21.16
C ASN A 36 8.35 17.49 22.24
N VAL A 37 7.05 17.27 21.98
CA VAL A 37 6.15 16.54 22.89
C VAL A 37 6.60 15.09 23.00
N LEU A 38 6.92 14.43 21.88
CA LEU A 38 7.39 13.05 21.89
C LEU A 38 8.71 12.88 22.66
N THR A 39 9.63 13.84 22.56
CA THR A 39 10.89 13.82 23.32
C THR A 39 10.70 14.16 24.79
N GLU A 40 9.76 15.05 25.11
CA GLU A 40 9.48 15.49 26.48
C GLU A 40 8.85 14.38 27.32
N PHE A 41 7.93 13.61 26.72
CA PHE A 41 7.21 12.53 27.40
C PHE A 41 7.83 11.14 27.21
N ASP A 42 9.07 11.07 26.71
CA ASP A 42 9.81 9.83 26.45
C ASP A 42 8.94 8.75 25.78
N SER A 43 8.35 9.13 24.64
CA SER A 43 7.48 8.25 23.87
C SER A 43 8.14 6.90 23.60
N SER A 44 7.38 5.82 23.79
CA SER A 44 7.86 4.45 23.54
C SER A 44 8.36 4.26 22.11
N LEU A 45 7.78 5.00 21.15
CA LEU A 45 8.26 5.09 19.78
C LEU A 45 9.05 6.39 19.56
N SER A 46 10.29 6.26 19.09
CA SER A 46 11.16 7.40 18.83
C SER A 46 10.68 8.23 17.63
N VAL A 47 10.95 9.54 17.69
CA VAL A 47 10.63 10.47 16.58
C VAL A 47 11.27 10.02 15.26
N LEU A 48 12.51 9.51 15.31
CA LEU A 48 13.22 9.01 14.14
C LEU A 48 12.51 7.81 13.53
N TYR A 49 12.06 6.85 14.36
CA TYR A 49 11.32 5.69 13.89
C TYR A 49 10.00 6.09 13.25
N LEU A 50 9.19 6.93 13.91
CA LEU A 50 7.89 7.37 13.40
C LEU A 50 8.02 8.15 12.09
N SER A 51 9.04 9.01 11.98
CA SER A 51 9.28 9.78 10.75
C SER A 51 9.81 8.88 9.61
N ALA A 52 10.77 8.00 9.88
CA ALA A 52 11.30 7.08 8.86
C ALA A 52 10.23 6.12 8.31
N THR A 53 9.46 5.49 9.20
CA THR A 53 8.35 4.59 8.83
C THR A 53 7.23 5.35 8.11
N GLY A 54 6.83 6.52 8.62
CA GLY A 54 5.83 7.37 7.97
C GLY A 54 6.23 7.78 6.55
N ALA A 55 7.47 8.24 6.37
CA ALA A 55 8.00 8.58 5.04
C ALA A 55 8.08 7.35 4.13
N GLY A 56 8.53 6.21 4.66
CA GLY A 56 8.59 4.94 3.96
C GLY A 56 7.23 4.50 3.40
N TRP A 57 6.19 4.51 4.22
CA TRP A 57 4.83 4.16 3.79
C TRP A 57 4.22 5.17 2.83
N GLY A 58 4.44 6.47 3.08
CA GLY A 58 4.02 7.52 2.17
C GLY A 58 4.62 7.34 0.77
N ALA A 59 5.93 7.09 0.70
CA ALA A 59 6.65 6.86 -0.54
C ALA A 59 6.25 5.54 -1.22
N ALA A 60 6.19 4.44 -0.48
CA ALA A 60 5.78 3.14 -1.01
C ALA A 60 4.36 3.16 -1.56
N GLY A 61 3.41 3.73 -0.80
CA GLY A 61 2.03 3.90 -1.23
C GLY A 61 1.90 4.82 -2.44
N GLY A 62 2.64 5.93 -2.48
CA GLY A 62 2.69 6.84 -3.62
C GLY A 62 3.25 6.18 -4.89
N ALA A 63 4.38 5.47 -4.77
CA ALA A 63 4.99 4.74 -5.87
C ALA A 63 4.06 3.66 -6.44
N LEU A 64 3.38 2.92 -5.56
CA LEU A 64 2.39 1.93 -5.97
C LEU A 64 1.16 2.56 -6.62
N ALA A 65 0.65 3.67 -6.07
CA ALA A 65 -0.46 4.40 -6.68
C ALA A 65 -0.12 4.82 -8.10
N LEU A 66 1.08 5.36 -8.32
CA LEU A 66 1.60 5.68 -9.66
C LEU A 66 1.73 4.43 -10.53
N GLY A 67 2.23 3.31 -9.99
CA GLY A 67 2.29 2.02 -10.68
C GLY A 67 0.92 1.53 -11.13
N ILE A 68 -0.11 1.66 -10.29
CA ILE A 68 -1.48 1.27 -10.61
C ILE A 68 -2.07 2.18 -11.71
N LEU A 69 -1.87 3.50 -11.58
CA LEU A 69 -2.34 4.48 -12.56
C LEU A 69 -1.66 4.30 -13.92
N ARG A 70 -0.37 3.96 -13.92
CA ARG A 70 0.42 3.62 -15.12
C ARG A 70 0.25 2.17 -15.58
N ARG A 71 -0.65 1.39 -14.96
CA ARG A 71 -0.96 0.00 -15.31
C ARG A 71 0.26 -0.91 -15.37
N LYS A 72 1.21 -0.75 -14.45
CA LYS A 72 2.42 -1.59 -14.39
C LYS A 72 2.10 -2.95 -13.77
N ARG A 73 2.65 -4.03 -14.33
CA ARG A 73 2.40 -5.42 -13.91
C ARG A 73 2.74 -5.69 -12.44
N TRP A 74 3.84 -5.12 -11.96
CA TRP A 74 4.27 -5.28 -10.57
C TRP A 74 3.33 -4.61 -9.55
N ALA A 75 2.43 -3.72 -9.99
CA ALA A 75 1.59 -2.96 -9.08
C ALA A 75 0.59 -3.84 -8.31
N ALA A 76 0.07 -4.92 -8.91
CA ALA A 76 -0.83 -5.84 -8.21
C ALA A 76 -0.11 -6.58 -7.07
N ALA A 77 1.01 -7.24 -7.39
CA ALA A 77 1.81 -7.97 -6.41
C ALA A 77 2.39 -7.03 -5.35
N GLY A 78 2.89 -5.87 -5.77
CA GLY A 78 3.42 -4.85 -4.87
C GLY A 78 2.38 -4.28 -3.91
N SER A 79 1.13 -4.10 -4.36
CA SER A 79 0.03 -3.63 -3.49
C SER A 79 -0.27 -4.66 -2.40
N PHE A 80 -0.33 -5.94 -2.76
CA PHE A 80 -0.51 -7.01 -1.78
C PHE A 80 0.66 -7.06 -0.78
N ALA A 81 1.89 -7.02 -1.27
CA ALA A 81 3.09 -7.03 -0.44
C ALA A 81 3.11 -5.86 0.56
N VAL A 82 2.79 -4.64 0.12
CA VAL A 82 2.75 -3.46 1.00
C VAL A 82 1.67 -3.59 2.07
N ILE A 83 0.50 -4.13 1.74
CA ILE A 83 -0.56 -4.35 2.74
C ILE A 83 -0.13 -5.38 3.79
N VAL A 84 0.50 -6.48 3.36
CA VAL A 84 1.03 -7.50 4.29
C VAL A 84 2.11 -6.92 5.20
N LEU A 85 3.04 -6.15 4.63
CA LEU A 85 4.12 -5.52 5.40
C LEU A 85 3.58 -4.47 6.37
N TRP A 86 2.59 -3.67 5.96
CA TRP A 86 1.94 -2.68 6.81
C TRP A 86 1.18 -3.34 7.98
N VAL A 87 0.45 -4.42 7.72
CA VAL A 87 -0.20 -5.20 8.79
C VAL A 87 0.84 -5.82 9.73
N SER A 88 1.96 -6.31 9.19
CA SER A 88 3.06 -6.87 10.00
C SER A 88 3.67 -5.82 10.92
N GLU A 89 3.96 -4.62 10.41
CA GLU A 89 4.46 -3.51 11.21
C GLU A 89 3.46 -3.12 12.31
N TYR A 90 2.17 -3.00 11.98
CA TYR A 90 1.12 -2.75 12.97
C TYR A 90 1.16 -3.74 14.14
N TRP A 91 1.32 -5.04 13.84
CA TRP A 91 1.41 -6.06 14.88
C TRP A 91 2.72 -5.98 15.68
N ILE A 92 3.84 -5.66 15.04
CA ILE A 92 5.11 -5.41 15.76
C ILE A 92 4.91 -4.24 16.73
N GLU A 93 4.38 -3.11 16.26
CA GLU A 93 4.14 -1.95 17.11
C GLU A 93 3.22 -2.27 18.29
N ARG A 94 2.10 -2.94 18.01
CA ARG A 94 1.12 -3.34 19.02
C ARG A 94 1.67 -4.33 20.05
N LEU A 95 2.53 -5.26 19.65
CA LEU A 95 3.09 -6.25 20.57
C LEU A 95 4.21 -5.68 21.42
N PHE A 96 5.02 -4.75 20.91
CA PHE A 96 6.20 -4.25 21.63
C PHE A 96 5.98 -2.90 22.33
N PHE A 97 5.07 -2.06 21.85
CA PHE A 97 4.97 -0.66 22.30
C PHE A 97 3.62 -0.27 22.89
N GLU A 98 2.54 -1.02 22.63
CA GLU A 98 1.23 -0.77 23.24
C GLU A 98 1.08 -1.44 24.61
N THR A 99 0.73 -0.64 25.62
CA THR A 99 0.53 -1.10 27.02
C THR A 99 -0.82 -1.78 27.24
N SER A 100 -1.86 -1.42 26.46
CA SER A 100 -3.20 -2.00 26.54
C SER A 100 -3.60 -2.61 25.21
N ARG A 101 -3.98 -3.89 25.23
CA ARG A 101 -4.36 -4.66 24.03
C ARG A 101 -5.84 -5.02 24.05
N ALA A 102 -6.69 -4.11 24.54
CA ALA A 102 -8.14 -4.23 24.38
C ALA A 102 -8.47 -4.41 22.89
N ASN A 103 -9.52 -5.17 22.54
CA ASN A 103 -9.96 -5.46 21.16
C ASN A 103 -9.16 -6.47 20.31
N LEU A 104 -8.29 -7.29 20.91
CA LEU A 104 -7.48 -8.28 20.19
C LEU A 104 -8.24 -9.12 19.12
N PRO A 105 -9.41 -9.74 19.41
CA PRO A 105 -10.12 -10.53 18.40
C PRO A 105 -10.59 -9.66 17.23
N PHE A 106 -11.07 -8.44 17.49
CA PHE A 106 -11.47 -7.51 16.45
C PHE A 106 -10.28 -7.13 15.54
N ALA A 107 -9.12 -6.80 16.14
CA ALA A 107 -7.94 -6.44 15.38
C ALA A 107 -7.43 -7.59 14.50
N LEU A 108 -7.41 -8.82 15.03
CA LEU A 108 -7.06 -10.02 14.25
C LEU A 108 -8.02 -10.22 13.07
N THR A 109 -9.32 -10.10 13.30
CA THR A 109 -10.33 -10.23 12.24
C THR A 109 -10.13 -9.18 11.17
N VAL A 110 -9.95 -7.90 11.54
CA VAL A 110 -9.71 -6.82 10.57
C VAL A 110 -8.42 -7.04 9.79
N SER A 111 -7.31 -7.39 10.46
CA SER A 111 -6.04 -7.70 9.78
C SER A 111 -6.19 -8.84 8.76
N ALA A 112 -6.85 -9.93 9.15
CA ALA A 112 -7.10 -11.06 8.25
C ALA A 112 -7.96 -10.65 7.05
N LEU A 113 -9.01 -9.85 7.28
CA LEU A 113 -9.86 -9.32 6.20
C LEU A 113 -9.09 -8.42 5.24
N PHE A 114 -8.21 -7.54 5.74
CA PHE A 114 -7.39 -6.68 4.88
C PHE A 114 -6.44 -7.49 3.99
N ILE A 115 -5.75 -8.49 4.55
CA ILE A 115 -4.85 -9.36 3.80
C ILE A 115 -5.64 -10.19 2.78
N ALA A 116 -6.74 -10.81 3.20
CA ALA A 116 -7.58 -11.62 2.32
C ALA A 116 -8.15 -10.78 1.18
N LEU A 117 -8.69 -9.60 1.48
CA LEU A 117 -9.22 -8.68 0.48
C LEU A 117 -8.14 -8.24 -0.50
N ALA A 118 -6.97 -7.83 -0.01
CA ALA A 118 -5.84 -7.43 -0.86
C ALA A 118 -5.39 -8.58 -1.78
N GLY A 119 -5.27 -9.79 -1.23
CA GLY A 119 -4.89 -10.99 -1.98
C GLY A 119 -5.94 -11.35 -3.04
N LEU A 120 -7.22 -11.33 -2.69
CA LEU A 120 -8.31 -11.56 -3.64
C LEU A 120 -8.28 -10.51 -4.77
N LEU A 121 -8.25 -9.22 -4.43
CA LEU A 121 -8.24 -8.14 -5.41
C LEU A 121 -7.04 -8.20 -6.35
N ALA A 122 -5.85 -8.51 -5.82
CA ALA A 122 -4.62 -8.63 -6.60
C ALA A 122 -4.66 -9.84 -7.57
N ASN A 123 -5.34 -10.93 -7.19
CA ASN A 123 -5.40 -12.17 -7.98
C ASN A 123 -6.65 -12.31 -8.85
N LEU A 124 -7.62 -11.39 -8.75
CA LEU A 124 -8.81 -11.42 -9.61
C LEU A 124 -8.42 -11.35 -11.10
N PRO A 125 -9.05 -12.18 -11.97
CA PRO A 125 -8.74 -12.20 -13.40
C PRO A 125 -8.89 -10.82 -14.08
N GLN A 126 -9.86 -10.02 -13.63
CA GLN A 126 -10.10 -8.66 -14.13
C GLN A 126 -8.93 -7.72 -13.80
N THR A 127 -8.37 -7.84 -12.59
CA THR A 127 -7.20 -7.08 -12.14
C THR A 127 -5.97 -7.46 -12.97
N GLN A 128 -5.71 -8.76 -13.11
CA GLN A 128 -4.58 -9.27 -13.89
C GLN A 128 -4.68 -8.89 -15.38
N SER A 129 -5.88 -8.96 -15.96
CA SER A 129 -6.13 -8.53 -17.33
C SER A 129 -5.88 -7.02 -17.51
N TYR A 130 -6.30 -6.20 -16.55
CA TYR A 130 -6.07 -4.75 -16.58
C TYR A 130 -4.56 -4.40 -16.63
N PHE A 131 -3.74 -5.11 -15.85
CA PHE A 131 -2.29 -4.89 -15.79
C PHE A 131 -1.52 -5.57 -16.94
N THR A 132 -2.08 -6.58 -17.60
CA THR A 132 -1.44 -7.26 -18.73
C THR A 132 -1.73 -6.55 -20.06
N LYS A 133 -2.91 -5.95 -20.22
CA LYS A 133 -3.34 -5.32 -21.48
C LYS A 133 -2.57 -4.06 -21.85
N SER A 134 -1.95 -3.39 -20.88
CA SER A 134 -1.11 -2.20 -21.09
C SER A 134 0.18 -2.51 -21.84
N GLU A 135 0.83 -3.65 -21.60
CA GLU A 135 2.10 -3.99 -22.25
C GLU A 135 1.94 -4.32 -23.74
N ALA A 136 0.82 -4.91 -24.14
CA ALA A 136 0.54 -5.18 -25.55
C ALA A 136 0.45 -3.90 -26.40
N HIS A 137 0.31 -2.73 -25.78
CA HIS A 137 0.34 -1.42 -26.45
C HIS A 137 1.68 -0.70 -26.29
N GLU A 138 2.54 -1.12 -25.35
CA GLU A 138 3.89 -0.56 -25.14
C GLU A 138 4.98 -1.33 -25.92
N GLN A 139 4.72 -2.56 -26.40
CA GLN A 139 5.69 -3.26 -27.25
C GLN A 139 5.76 -2.60 -28.64
N PRO A 140 6.94 -2.16 -29.09
CA PRO A 140 7.10 -1.68 -30.47
C PRO A 140 6.74 -2.82 -31.41
N VAL A 141 5.85 -2.55 -32.36
CA VAL A 141 5.55 -3.48 -33.45
C VAL A 141 6.86 -3.79 -34.14
N GLU A 142 7.40 -4.98 -33.89
CA GLU A 142 8.58 -5.48 -34.59
C GLU A 142 8.19 -5.56 -36.06
N LYS A 143 8.75 -4.65 -36.87
CA LYS A 143 8.55 -4.68 -38.31
C LYS A 143 9.15 -5.99 -38.80
N PRO A 144 8.40 -6.85 -39.51
CA PRO A 144 8.99 -8.03 -40.11
C PRO A 144 10.06 -7.56 -41.10
N ASP A 145 11.29 -8.04 -40.93
CA ASP A 145 12.34 -7.89 -41.92
C ASP A 145 11.88 -8.64 -43.17
N ILE A 146 11.47 -7.85 -44.18
CA ILE A 146 11.20 -8.36 -45.52
C ILE A 146 12.56 -8.47 -46.19
N ALA A 147 13.14 -9.68 -46.14
CA ALA A 147 14.31 -10.07 -46.92
C ALA A 147 13.90 -10.56 -48.32
#